data_AF-A0A7C5IQ78-F1
#
_entry.id   AF-A0A7C5IQ78-F1
#
_cell.length_a   1.000
_cell.length_b   1.000
_cell.length_c   1.000
_cell.angle_alpha   90.00
_cell.angle_beta   90.00
_cell.angle_gamma   90.00
#
_symmetry.space_group_name_H-M   'P 1'
#
loop_
_entity.id
_entity.type
_entity.pdbx_description
1 polymer ?
#
loop_
_entity_poly.entity_id
_entity_poly.type
_entity_poly.pdbx_seq_one_letter_code
_entity_poly.pdbx_strand_id
1 'polypeptide(L)' 'DVDKNFSAQQASFVLKDFFTKHVVRSFQVMHKGNSGATHYVTGLCVTGKGEFDTNIFIKKVGDRYLVTQIRFEAD' A
#
# COMPACT_ATOMS: atom_id res chain seq x y z
N ASP A 1 11.38 0.08 -10.78
CA ASP A 1 10.30 -0.85 -10.38
C ASP A 1 10.80 -2.29 -10.33
N VAL A 2 10.56 -2.99 -9.23
CA VAL A 2 10.71 -4.45 -9.15
C VAL A 2 9.45 -5.00 -8.50
N ASP A 3 8.55 -5.53 -9.32
CA ASP A 3 7.35 -6.20 -8.83
C ASP A 3 7.74 -7.55 -8.19
N LYS A 4 7.29 -7.75 -6.95
CA LYS A 4 7.53 -8.99 -6.20
C LYS A 4 6.21 -9.53 -5.65
N ASN A 5 5.99 -10.83 -5.85
CA ASN A 5 4.84 -11.55 -5.30
C ASN A 5 5.22 -12.19 -3.97
N PHE A 6 4.34 -12.05 -2.97
CA PHE A 6 4.55 -12.54 -1.62
C PHE A 6 3.29 -13.24 -1.10
N SER A 7 3.46 -14.22 -0.21
CA SER A 7 2.37 -14.67 0.65
C SER A 7 1.97 -13.54 1.62
N ALA A 8 0.77 -13.62 2.21
CA ALA A 8 0.31 -12.61 3.18
C ALA A 8 1.27 -12.43 4.37
N GLN A 9 1.88 -13.54 4.83
CA GLN A 9 2.87 -13.50 5.90
C GLN A 9 4.16 -12.83 5.45
N GLN A 10 4.68 -13.17 4.27
CA GLN A 10 5.88 -12.54 3.70
C GLN A 10 5.65 -11.04 3.45
N ALA A 11 4.50 -10.66 2.90
CA ALA A 11 4.13 -9.26 2.68
C ALA A 11 4.10 -8.47 3.99
N SER A 12 3.57 -9.07 5.07
CA SER A 12 3.55 -8.45 6.39
C SER A 12 4.95 -8.19 6.95
N PHE A 13 5.89 -9.12 6.74
CA PHE A 13 7.30 -8.92 7.10
C PHE A 13 7.97 -7.81 6.28
N VAL A 14 7.71 -7.78 4.96
CA VAL A 14 8.24 -6.73 4.07
C VAL A 14 7.73 -5.34 4.47
N LEU A 15 6.43 -5.21 4.73
CA LEU A 15 5.83 -3.95 5.20
C LEU A 15 6.37 -3.52 6.56
N LYS A 16 6.54 -4.48 7.49
CA LYS A 16 7.14 -4.19 8.80
C LYS A 16 8.56 -3.66 8.67
N ASP A 17 9.39 -4.28 7.84
CA ASP A 17 10.75 -3.81 7.56
C ASP A 17 10.74 -2.41 6.92
N PHE A 18 9.87 -2.17 5.94
CA PHE A 18 9.68 -0.87 5.32
C PHE A 18 9.33 0.22 6.34
N PHE A 19 8.30 0.02 7.16
CA PHE A 19 7.88 1.01 8.15
C PHE A 19 8.87 1.17 9.32
N THR A 20 9.69 0.16 9.61
CA THR A 20 10.80 0.29 10.57
C THR A 20 11.90 1.21 10.02
N LYS A 21 12.19 1.10 8.72
CA LYS A 21 13.21 1.95 8.04
C LYS A 21 12.69 3.35 7.75
N HIS A 22 11.39 3.49 7.48
CA HIS A 22 10.70 4.72 7.13
C HIS A 22 9.56 4.97 8.11
N VAL A 23 9.89 5.50 9.29
CA VAL A 23 8.90 5.79 10.34
C VAL A 23 7.85 6.76 9.80
N VAL A 24 6.62 6.27 9.66
CA VAL A 24 5.48 7.01 9.13
C VAL A 24 5.06 8.08 10.13
N ARG A 25 4.89 9.31 9.64
CA ARG A 25 4.36 10.44 10.42
C ARG A 25 2.88 10.67 10.11
N SER A 26 2.51 10.59 8.84
CA SER A 26 1.13 10.71 8.40
C SER A 26 0.90 9.95 7.09
N PHE A 27 -0.36 9.64 6.82
CA PHE A 27 -0.80 9.11 5.54
C PHE A 27 -2.03 9.90 5.07
N GLN A 28 -1.90 10.62 3.96
CA GLN A 28 -2.98 11.43 3.40
C GLN A 28 -3.60 10.71 2.21
N VAL A 29 -4.88 10.34 2.31
CA VAL A 29 -5.63 9.79 1.17
C VAL A 29 -5.93 10.93 0.19
N MET A 30 -5.49 10.77 -1.05
CA MET A 30 -5.68 11.75 -2.13
C MET A 30 -6.88 11.37 -3.00
N HIS A 31 -6.89 10.12 -3.47
CA HIS A 31 -8.02 9.58 -4.22
C HIS A 31 -8.37 8.18 -3.74
N LYS A 32 -9.64 7.83 -3.87
CA LYS A 32 -10.12 6.46 -3.67
C LYS A 32 -11.28 6.21 -4.61
N GLY A 33 -11.43 4.97 -5.03
CA GLY A 33 -12.51 4.59 -5.93
C GLY A 33 -12.61 3.09 -6.08
N ASN A 34 -13.54 2.68 -6.92
CA ASN A 34 -13.77 1.27 -7.21
C ASN A 34 -14.30 1.08 -8.62
N SER A 35 -13.99 -0.08 -9.19
CA SER A 35 -14.53 -0.58 -10.45
C SER A 35 -14.86 -2.06 -10.26
N GLY A 36 -16.15 -2.37 -10.25
CA GLY A 36 -16.65 -3.71 -9.92
C GLY A 36 -16.17 -4.17 -8.53
N ALA A 37 -15.46 -5.29 -8.49
CA ALA A 37 -14.90 -5.87 -7.25
C ALA A 37 -13.53 -5.31 -6.87
N THR A 38 -12.94 -4.44 -7.69
CA THR A 38 -11.62 -3.84 -7.44
C THR A 38 -11.79 -2.46 -6.85
N HIS A 39 -11.09 -2.21 -5.75
CA HIS A 39 -11.01 -0.92 -5.06
C HIS A 39 -9.57 -0.44 -5.10
N TYR A 40 -9.39 0.87 -5.10
CA TYR A 40 -8.07 1.47 -4.97
C TYR A 40 -8.10 2.66 -4.01
N VAL A 41 -6.94 2.90 -3.40
CA VAL A 41 -6.64 4.09 -2.62
C VAL A 41 -5.28 4.60 -3.08
N THR A 42 -5.22 5.87 -3.45
CA THR A 42 -3.95 6.58 -3.67
C THR A 42 -3.76 7.60 -2.55
N GLY A 43 -2.53 7.74 -2.07
CA GLY A 43 -2.23 8.65 -0.98
C GLY A 43 -0.76 8.94 -0.82
N LEU A 44 -0.47 10.00 -0.08
CA LEU A 44 0.88 10.43 0.24
C LEU A 44 1.26 9.88 1.62
N CYS A 45 2.30 9.05 1.67
CA CYS A 45 2.87 8.54 2.90
C CYS A 45 4.06 9.41 3.32
N VAL A 46 3.86 10.25 4.32
CA VAL A 46 4.91 11.14 4.83
C VAL A 46 5.69 10.40 5.92
N THR A 47 7.00 10.28 5.73
CA THR A 47 7.88 9.60 6.68
C THR A 47 8.97 10.53 7.19
N GLY A 48 9.69 10.10 8.23
CA GLY A 48 10.85 10.85 8.70
C GLY A 48 12.01 10.95 7.70
N LYS A 49 11.98 10.22 6.59
CA LYS A 49 13.05 10.12 5.59
C LYS A 49 12.63 10.50 4.18
N GLY A 50 11.50 11.18 4.02
CA GLY A 50 10.92 11.54 2.73
C GLY A 50 9.48 11.11 2.60
N GLU A 51 8.91 11.38 1.44
CA GLU A 51 7.52 11.10 1.11
C GLU A 51 7.43 9.99 0.07
N PHE A 52 6.32 9.25 0.09
CA PHE A 52 6.06 8.20 -0.89
C PHE A 52 4.66 8.35 -1.45
N ASP A 53 4.56 8.46 -2.77
CA ASP A 53 3.32 8.21 -3.49
C ASP A 53 2.95 6.74 -3.34
N THR A 54 1.79 6.50 -2.74
CA THR A 54 1.35 5.17 -2.34
C THR A 54 0.07 4.79 -3.06
N ASN A 55 0.07 3.63 -3.71
CA ASN A 55 -1.10 3.05 -4.35
C ASN A 55 -1.43 1.71 -3.68
N ILE A 56 -2.67 1.55 -3.20
CA ILE A 56 -3.15 0.32 -2.57
C ILE A 56 -4.32 -0.20 -3.40
N PHE A 57 -4.19 -1.42 -3.92
CA PHE A 57 -5.25 -2.12 -4.64
C PHE A 57 -5.84 -3.22 -3.76
N ILE A 58 -7.17 -3.28 -3.77
CA ILE A 58 -7.95 -4.17 -2.93
C ILE A 58 -8.97 -4.87 -3.82
N LYS A 59 -9.17 -6.18 -3.60
CA LYS A 59 -10.19 -6.95 -4.30
C LYS A 59 -11.20 -7.53 -3.31
N LYS A 60 -12.48 -7.45 -3.65
CA LYS A 60 -13.55 -8.16 -2.93
C LYS A 60 -13.55 -9.63 -3.35
N VAL A 61 -13.37 -10.53 -2.39
CA VAL A 61 -13.41 -11.98 -2.56
C VAL A 61 -14.44 -12.55 -1.58
N GLY A 62 -15.60 -12.93 -2.09
CA GLY A 62 -16.78 -13.21 -1.26
C GLY A 62 -17.18 -11.96 -0.47
N ASP A 63 -17.26 -12.10 0.85
CA ASP A 63 -17.58 -11.00 1.78
C ASP A 63 -16.34 -10.30 2.35
N ARG A 64 -15.14 -10.61 1.86
CA ARG A 64 -13.88 -10.05 2.36
C ARG A 64 -13.23 -9.10 1.36
N TYR A 65 -12.62 -8.05 1.87
CA TYR A 65 -11.74 -7.16 1.12
C TYR A 65 -10.30 -7.55 1.39
N LEU A 66 -9.56 -7.90 0.34
CA LEU A 66 -8.17 -8.34 0.43
C LEU A 66 -7.27 -7.37 -0.32
N VAL A 67 -6.20 -6.92 0.32
CA VAL A 67 -5.15 -6.16 -0.35
C VAL A 67 -4.43 -7.08 -1.34
N THR A 68 -4.37 -6.69 -2.60
CA THR A 68 -3.72 -7.47 -3.66
C THR A 68 -2.39 -6.86 -4.08
N GLN A 69 -2.23 -5.55 -3.92
CA GLN A 69 -1.00 -4.84 -4.29
C GLN A 69 -0.86 -3.57 -3.46
N ILE A 70 0.37 -3.27 -3.06
CA ILE A 70 0.78 -2.00 -2.47
C ILE A 70 2.00 -1.54 -3.25
N ARG A 71 1.99 -0.31 -3.75
CA ARG A 71 3.12 0.33 -4.42
C ARG A 71 3.52 1.55 -3.61
N PHE A 72 4.82 1.72 -3.40
CA PHE A 72 5.43 2.92 -2.85
C PHE A 72 6.40 3.45 -3.91
N GLU A 73 6.23 4.70 -4.29
CA GLU A 73 7.09 5.44 -5.20
C GLU A 73 7.69 6.61 -4.40
N ALA A 74 9.01 6.60 -4.23
CA ALA A 74 9.71 7.75 -3.65
C ALA A 74 9.87 8.81 -4.75
N ASP A 75 9.74 10.08 -4.36
CA ASP A 75 10.19 11.21 -5.17
C ASP A 75 11.71 11.13 -5.47
#